data_AF-A0A1L0AHM3-F1
#
_entry.id   AF-A0A1L0AHM3-F1
#
_cell.length_a   1.000
_cell.length_b   1.000
_cell.length_c   1.000
_cell.angle_alpha   90.00
_cell.angle_beta   90.00
_cell.angle_gamma   90.00
#
_symmetry.space_group_name_H-M   'P 1'
#
loop_
_entity.id
_entity.type
_entity.pdbx_description
1 polymer ?
#
loop_
_entity_poly.entity_id
_entity_poly.type
_entity_poly.pdbx_seq_one_letter_code
_entity_poly.pdbx_strand_id
1 'polypeptide(L)'
;MSLISKKQPAKNREQLTTESAVIESQKIEKRAYQKEHRARTLAAYNEQAAIIKELKSDNLAAYVANHSDNSHDVRTGLHSMKVNAYELAVIKQAIELTGSKGSRDLYIKLCKQIIIKGGILD
;
A
#
# COMPACT_ATOMS: atom_id res chain seq x y z
N MET A 1 -10.63 47.41 57.62
CA MET A 1 -10.86 47.14 56.19
C MET A 1 -10.18 45.81 55.85
N SER A 2 -10.94 44.74 55.73
CA SER A 2 -10.42 43.38 55.50
C SER A 2 -10.21 43.13 54.00
N LEU A 3 -9.00 42.75 53.60
CA LEU A 3 -8.66 42.35 52.23
C LEU A 3 -8.96 40.86 52.01
N ILE A 4 -10.23 40.53 51.78
CA ILE A 4 -10.62 39.19 51.33
C ILE A 4 -10.39 39.14 49.81
N SER A 5 -9.23 38.64 49.38
CA SER A 5 -9.01 38.37 47.96
C SER A 5 -9.88 37.19 47.51
N LYS A 6 -10.69 37.42 46.47
CA LYS A 6 -11.49 36.36 45.84
C LYS A 6 -10.54 35.34 45.22
N LYS A 7 -10.54 34.10 45.74
CA LYS A 7 -9.84 32.96 45.11
C LYS A 7 -10.33 32.81 43.67
N GLN A 8 -9.41 32.86 42.71
CA GLN A 8 -9.70 32.50 41.32
C GLN A 8 -10.21 31.05 41.26
N PRO A 9 -11.17 30.72 40.38
CA PRO A 9 -11.62 29.35 40.20
C PRO A 9 -10.44 28.49 39.79
N ALA A 10 -10.25 27.37 40.50
CA ALA A 10 -9.18 26.42 40.20
C ALA A 10 -9.31 25.99 38.73
N LYS A 11 -8.23 26.15 37.96
CA LYS A 11 -8.13 25.54 36.62
C LYS A 11 -8.46 24.05 36.77
N ASN A 12 -9.39 23.55 35.95
CA ASN A 12 -9.73 22.14 35.86
C ASN A 12 -8.42 21.33 35.79
N ARG A 13 -8.08 20.64 36.89
CA ARG A 13 -6.95 19.72 36.90
C ARG A 13 -7.40 18.48 36.13
N GLU A 14 -6.71 18.17 35.04
CA GLU A 14 -6.92 16.90 34.33
C GLU A 14 -6.68 15.75 35.32
N GLN A 15 -7.59 14.77 35.33
CA GLN A 15 -7.46 13.60 36.18
C GLN A 15 -6.16 12.85 35.83
N LEU A 16 -5.42 12.39 36.84
CA LEU A 16 -4.28 11.50 36.62
C LEU A 16 -4.78 10.21 35.95
N THR A 17 -4.48 10.03 34.67
CA THR A 17 -4.75 8.80 33.93
C THR A 17 -3.71 7.73 34.28
N THR A 18 -4.14 6.47 34.36
CA THR A 18 -3.22 5.34 34.56
C THR A 18 -2.43 5.05 33.29
N GLU A 19 -1.19 4.54 33.42
CA GLU A 19 -0.37 4.15 32.27
C GLU A 19 -1.10 3.15 31.36
N SER A 20 -1.89 2.25 31.93
CA SER A 20 -2.72 1.30 31.20
C SER A 20 -3.77 1.98 30.32
N ALA A 21 -4.43 3.02 30.82
CA ALA A 21 -5.44 3.78 30.07
C ALA A 21 -4.81 4.57 28.92
N VAL A 22 -3.62 5.13 29.12
CA VAL A 22 -2.85 5.81 28.07
C VAL A 22 -2.39 4.83 26.98
N ILE A 23 -1.94 3.64 27.35
CA ILE A 23 -1.56 2.61 26.38
C ILE A 23 -2.76 2.13 25.56
N GLU A 24 -3.93 2.00 26.20
CA GLU A 24 -5.15 1.57 25.52
C GLU A 24 -5.66 2.62 24.54
N SER A 25 -5.66 3.91 24.91
CA SER A 25 -6.03 5.00 24.00
C SER A 25 -5.09 5.07 22.80
N GLN A 26 -3.76 4.98 23.00
CA GLN A 26 -2.78 4.93 21.93
C GLN A 26 -2.98 3.74 20.98
N LYS A 27 -3.37 2.56 21.51
CA LYS A 27 -3.69 1.39 20.68
C LYS A 27 -4.93 1.63 19.82
N ILE A 28 -5.96 2.28 20.37
CA ILE A 28 -7.18 2.62 19.62
C ILE A 28 -6.85 3.61 18.51
N GLU A 29 -6.13 4.69 18.83
CA GLU A 29 -5.68 5.69 17.85
C GLU A 29 -4.83 5.07 16.75
N LYS A 30 -3.84 4.24 17.11
CA LYS A 30 -3.00 3.54 16.14
C LYS A 30 -3.80 2.62 15.23
N ARG A 31 -4.78 1.88 15.76
CA ARG A 31 -5.66 1.01 14.95
C ARG A 31 -6.53 1.84 14.00
N ALA A 32 -7.08 2.96 14.46
CA ALA A 32 -7.87 3.87 13.65
C ALA A 32 -7.02 4.45 12.50
N TYR A 33 -5.84 4.99 12.82
CA TYR A 33 -4.88 5.50 11.85
C TYR A 33 -4.50 4.45 10.80
N GLN A 34 -4.16 3.22 11.24
CA GLN A 34 -3.82 2.15 10.31
C GLN A 34 -4.99 1.74 9.42
N LYS A 35 -6.22 1.72 9.95
CA LYS A 35 -7.42 1.41 9.16
C LYS A 35 -7.64 2.47 8.08
N GLU A 36 -7.54 3.74 8.45
CA GLU A 36 -7.67 4.86 7.52
C GLU A 36 -6.56 4.88 6.47
N HIS A 37 -5.31 4.66 6.89
CA HIS A 37 -4.18 4.58 5.98
C HIS A 37 -4.35 3.43 4.97
N ARG A 38 -4.72 2.23 5.43
CA ARG A 38 -5.02 1.09 4.53
C ARG A 38 -6.13 1.41 3.54
N ALA A 39 -7.19 2.09 3.98
CA ALA A 39 -8.29 2.48 3.09
C ALA A 39 -7.83 3.48 2.02
N ARG A 40 -7.05 4.49 2.41
CA ARG A 40 -6.48 5.48 1.49
C ARG A 40 -5.55 4.84 0.46
N THR A 41 -4.61 3.99 0.89
CA THR A 41 -3.69 3.33 -0.03
C THR A 41 -4.42 2.39 -0.98
N LEU A 42 -5.44 1.66 -0.50
CA LEU A 42 -6.26 0.79 -1.34
C LEU A 42 -7.06 1.58 -2.38
N ALA A 43 -7.63 2.73 -2.01
CA ALA A 43 -8.34 3.60 -2.94
C ALA A 43 -7.42 4.12 -4.05
N ALA A 44 -6.26 4.68 -3.67
CA ALA A 44 -5.25 5.15 -4.62
C ALA A 44 -4.77 4.05 -5.57
N TYR A 45 -4.55 2.83 -5.04
CA TYR A 45 -4.22 1.67 -5.87
C TYR A 45 -5.34 1.33 -6.86
N ASN A 46 -6.60 1.29 -6.42
CA ASN A 46 -7.72 0.94 -7.29
C ASN A 46 -7.90 1.97 -8.43
N GLU A 47 -7.71 3.25 -8.15
CA GLU A 47 -7.72 4.32 -9.17
C GLU A 47 -6.64 4.09 -10.22
N GLN A 48 -5.40 3.88 -9.80
CA GLN A 48 -4.28 3.62 -10.71
C GLN A 48 -4.45 2.31 -11.48
N ALA A 49 -4.93 1.26 -10.81
CA ALA A 49 -5.18 -0.03 -11.44
C ALA A 49 -6.27 0.05 -12.52
N ALA A 50 -7.29 0.87 -12.32
CA ALA A 50 -8.33 1.11 -13.33
C ALA A 50 -7.73 1.77 -14.58
N ILE A 51 -6.90 2.80 -14.41
CA ILE A 51 -6.18 3.46 -15.50
C ILE A 51 -5.33 2.45 -16.28
N ILE A 52 -4.49 1.69 -15.56
CA ILE A 52 -3.60 0.69 -16.18
C ILE A 52 -4.39 -0.37 -16.95
N LYS A 53 -5.55 -0.78 -16.44
CA LYS A 53 -6.41 -1.78 -17.10
C LYS A 53 -6.88 -1.29 -18.47
N GLU A 54 -7.13 0.00 -18.63
CA GLU A 54 -7.61 0.62 -19.88
C GLU A 54 -6.49 0.97 -20.87
N LEU A 55 -5.23 1.10 -20.41
CA LEU A 55 -4.09 1.37 -21.29
C LEU A 55 -3.88 0.24 -22.32
N LYS A 56 -3.56 0.62 -23.55
CA LYS A 56 -3.10 -0.29 -24.63
C LYS A 56 -1.57 -0.44 -24.60
N SER A 57 -1.04 -1.49 -25.22
CA SER A 57 0.39 -1.88 -25.16
C SER A 57 1.39 -0.73 -25.37
N ASP A 58 1.18 0.09 -26.40
CA ASP A 58 2.10 1.20 -26.72
C ASP A 58 2.15 2.25 -25.60
N ASN A 59 1.00 2.56 -25.01
CA ASN A 59 0.90 3.50 -23.89
C ASN A 59 1.40 2.88 -22.58
N LEU A 60 1.32 1.56 -22.46
CA LEU A 60 1.78 0.81 -21.29
C LEU A 60 3.30 0.77 -21.22
N ALA A 61 3.97 0.60 -22.37
CA ALA A 61 5.43 0.70 -22.47
C ALA A 61 5.93 2.10 -22.05
N ALA A 62 5.26 3.16 -22.53
CA ALA A 62 5.57 4.54 -22.13
C ALA A 62 5.31 4.76 -20.63
N TYR A 63 4.22 4.22 -20.09
CA TYR A 63 3.91 4.31 -18.65
C TYR A 63 5.02 3.65 -17.81
N VAL A 64 5.45 2.44 -18.17
CA VAL A 64 6.53 1.72 -17.47
C VAL A 64 7.84 2.50 -17.55
N ALA A 65 8.19 3.07 -18.70
CA ALA A 65 9.41 3.85 -18.84
C ALA A 65 9.42 5.12 -17.96
N ASN A 66 8.27 5.78 -17.82
CA ASN A 66 8.16 7.06 -17.11
C ASN A 66 7.93 6.94 -15.59
N HIS A 67 7.63 5.74 -15.08
CA HIS A 67 7.28 5.52 -13.67
C HIS A 67 8.19 4.50 -12.97
N SER A 68 9.43 4.30 -13.44
CA SER A 68 10.38 3.34 -12.86
C SER A 68 10.64 3.56 -11.36
N ASP A 69 10.62 4.82 -10.93
CA ASP A 69 10.87 5.22 -9.53
C ASP A 69 9.76 4.75 -8.59
N ASN A 70 8.57 4.50 -9.11
CA ASN A 70 7.42 4.00 -8.35
C ASN A 70 7.54 2.49 -8.03
N SER A 71 8.62 1.83 -8.44
CA SER A 71 8.86 0.41 -8.13
C SER A 71 8.95 0.12 -6.63
N HIS A 72 9.30 1.11 -5.81
CA HIS A 72 9.38 1.01 -4.35
C HIS A 72 8.11 1.45 -3.62
N ASP A 73 7.05 1.82 -4.35
CA ASP A 73 5.79 2.22 -3.75
C ASP A 73 5.14 1.09 -2.95
N VAL A 74 4.33 1.48 -1.98
CA VAL A 74 3.62 0.55 -1.09
C VAL A 74 2.77 -0.42 -1.91
N ARG A 75 3.05 -1.71 -1.75
CA ARG A 75 2.28 -2.77 -2.40
C ARG A 75 0.94 -2.98 -1.71
N THR A 76 -0.14 -2.88 -2.48
CA THR A 76 -1.52 -3.04 -1.99
C THR A 76 -2.38 -3.73 -3.04
N GLY A 77 -3.35 -4.54 -2.64
CA GLY A 77 -4.20 -5.24 -3.61
C GLY A 77 -4.78 -6.53 -3.07
N LEU A 78 -5.17 -7.42 -3.99
CA LEU A 78 -5.77 -8.71 -3.66
C LEU A 78 -4.86 -9.56 -2.77
N HIS A 79 -5.46 -10.27 -1.81
CA HIS A 79 -4.76 -11.09 -0.82
C HIS A 79 -3.80 -12.12 -1.43
N SER A 80 -4.04 -12.55 -2.68
CA SER A 80 -3.24 -13.53 -3.39
C SER A 80 -1.93 -12.97 -3.96
N MET A 81 -1.86 -11.66 -4.25
CA MET A 81 -0.64 -11.01 -4.76
C MET A 81 -0.72 -9.50 -4.51
N LYS A 82 0.11 -9.00 -3.60
CA LYS A 82 0.26 -7.56 -3.38
C LYS A 82 1.25 -7.01 -4.39
N VAL A 83 0.78 -6.11 -5.23
CA VAL A 83 1.59 -5.37 -6.20
C VAL A 83 1.28 -3.89 -6.07
N ASN A 84 2.23 -3.01 -6.39
CA ASN A 84 1.91 -1.60 -6.61
C ASN A 84 1.42 -1.39 -8.05
N ALA A 85 1.00 -0.15 -8.37
CA ALA A 85 0.49 0.18 -9.70
C ALA A 85 1.55 -0.01 -10.79
N TYR A 86 2.79 0.40 -10.53
CA TYR A 86 3.90 0.21 -11.46
C TYR A 86 4.14 -1.28 -11.78
N GLU A 87 4.24 -2.12 -10.76
CA GLU A 87 4.38 -3.57 -10.90
C GLU A 87 3.21 -4.19 -11.68
N LEU A 88 1.98 -3.72 -11.46
CA LEU A 88 0.81 -4.15 -12.23
C LEU A 88 0.96 -3.82 -13.72
N ALA A 89 1.44 -2.61 -14.05
CA ALA A 89 1.72 -2.22 -15.43
C ALA A 89 2.80 -3.10 -16.07
N VAL A 90 3.90 -3.34 -15.36
CA VAL A 90 4.97 -4.23 -15.83
C VAL A 90 4.43 -5.65 -16.10
N ILE A 91 3.65 -6.20 -15.18
CA ILE A 91 3.04 -7.53 -15.33
C ILE A 91 2.10 -7.56 -16.53
N LYS A 92 1.26 -6.54 -16.70
CA LYS A 92 0.33 -6.47 -17.84
C LYS A 92 1.10 -6.41 -19.16
N GLN A 93 2.15 -5.59 -19.26
CA GLN A 93 2.99 -5.53 -20.46
C GLN A 93 3.63 -6.88 -20.75
N ALA A 94 4.17 -7.55 -19.74
CA ALA A 94 4.79 -8.86 -19.89
C ALA A 94 3.77 -9.93 -20.33
N ILE A 95 2.54 -9.87 -19.82
CA ILE A 95 1.44 -10.76 -20.24
C ILE A 95 1.13 -10.56 -21.73
N GLU A 96 1.02 -9.31 -22.18
CA GLU A 96 0.74 -8.97 -23.58
C GLU A 96 1.88 -9.45 -24.51
N LEU A 97 3.13 -9.24 -24.12
CA LEU A 97 4.30 -9.66 -24.91
C LEU A 97 4.48 -11.19 -24.98
N THR A 98 4.16 -11.91 -23.90
CA THR A 98 4.39 -13.36 -23.81
C THR A 98 3.17 -14.20 -24.19
N GLY A 99 2.02 -13.56 -24.44
CA GLY A 99 0.74 -14.24 -24.68
C GLY A 99 0.30 -15.11 -23.50
N SER A 100 0.69 -14.74 -22.27
CA SER A 100 0.35 -15.52 -21.08
C SER A 100 -1.12 -15.38 -20.70
N LYS A 101 -1.70 -16.42 -20.10
CA LYS A 101 -3.12 -16.41 -19.70
C LYS A 101 -3.39 -15.54 -18.46
N GLY A 102 -2.33 -15.14 -17.75
CA GLY A 102 -2.39 -14.31 -16.56
C GLY A 102 -1.05 -14.31 -15.81
N SER A 103 -1.01 -13.60 -14.68
CA SER A 103 0.21 -13.41 -13.88
C SER A 103 0.83 -14.71 -13.36
N ARG A 104 -0.01 -15.69 -12.96
CA ARG A 104 0.49 -17.01 -12.50
C ARG A 104 1.17 -17.79 -13.63
N ASP A 105 0.57 -17.80 -14.81
CA ASP A 105 1.12 -18.47 -15.98
C ASP A 105 2.45 -17.82 -16.41
N LEU A 106 2.48 -16.48 -16.43
CA LEU A 106 3.70 -15.71 -16.67
C LEU A 106 4.81 -16.09 -15.68
N TYR A 107 4.49 -16.12 -14.38
CA TYR A 107 5.46 -16.48 -13.34
C TYR A 107 6.03 -17.88 -13.54
N ILE A 108 5.18 -18.88 -13.82
CA ILE A 108 5.63 -20.26 -14.06
C ILE A 108 6.53 -20.32 -15.31
N LYS A 109 6.18 -19.64 -16.39
CA LYS A 109 7.00 -19.58 -17.61
C LYS A 109 8.38 -18.97 -17.32
N LEU A 110 8.42 -17.86 -16.58
CA LEU A 110 9.69 -17.21 -16.19
C LEU A 110 10.56 -18.14 -15.33
N CYS A 111 9.98 -18.80 -14.33
CA CYS A 111 10.70 -19.77 -13.52
C CYS A 111 11.25 -20.93 -14.36
N LYS A 112 10.43 -21.50 -15.26
CA LYS A 112 10.88 -22.58 -16.16
C LYS A 112 12.04 -22.13 -17.04
N GLN A 113 11.97 -20.93 -17.63
CA GLN A 113 13.06 -20.38 -18.45
C GLN A 113 14.37 -20.26 -17.67
N ILE A 114 14.31 -19.81 -16.41
CA ILE A 114 15.50 -19.70 -15.56
C ILE A 114 16.08 -21.10 -15.24
N ILE A 115 15.22 -22.07 -14.94
CA ILE A 115 15.64 -23.45 -14.61
C ILE A 115 16.28 -24.14 -15.82
N ILE A 116 15.70 -23.97 -17.03
CA ILE A 116 16.26 -24.47 -18.29
C ILE A 116 17.62 -23.80 -18.55
N LYS A 117 17.71 -22.47 -18.41
CA LYS A 117 18.97 -21.74 -18.56
C LYS A 117 20.04 -22.18 -17.54
N GLY A 118 19.60 -22.61 -16.37
CA GLY A 118 20.46 -23.20 -15.33
C GLY A 118 20.85 -24.66 -15.57
N GLY A 119 20.36 -25.30 -16.64
CA GLY A 119 20.71 -26.68 -17.02
C GLY A 119 20.07 -27.77 -16.15
N ILE A 120 18.98 -27.47 -15.43
CA ILE A 120 18.32 -28.41 -14.51
C ILE A 120 17.13 -29.13 -15.18
N LEU A 121 16.53 -28.52 -16.20
CA LEU A 121 15.44 -29.08 -16.99
C LEU A 121 15.83 -29.00 -18.48
N ASP A 122 15.56 -30.07 -19.21
CA ASP A 122 15.75 -30.17 -20.67
C ASP A 122 14.64 -29.43 -21.45
#